data_AF-A0A6S6S0Z7-F1
#
_entry.id   AF-A0A6S6S0Z7-F1
#
_cell.length_a   1.000
_cell.length_b   1.000
_cell.length_c   1.000
_cell.angle_alpha   90.00
_cell.angle_beta   90.00
_cell.angle_gamma   90.00
#
_symmetry.space_group_name_H-M   'P 1'
#
loop_
_entity.id
_entity.type
_entity.pdbx_description
1 polymer ?
#
loop_
_entity_poly.entity_id
_entity_poly.type
_entity_poly.pdbx_seq_one_letter_code
_entity_poly.pdbx_strand_id
1 'polypeptide(L)'
;MYEQMYKLDEVIEFFKNEDLYNIEEDRIKEMYGFISNPYLRVNDTDKQWVAYTSQESEVTTVANAMKEIFRYSRLAWTKEEDKVIDTIHQVGDIFIQNQTTMKPRIPFYIIVLDKLKD
;
A
#
# COMPACT_ATOMS: atom_id res chain seq x y z
N MET A 1 5.06 14.60 -20.51
CA MET A 1 4.83 13.14 -20.61
C MET A 1 4.84 12.63 -19.19
N TYR A 2 3.67 12.42 -18.58
CA TYR A 2 3.60 11.88 -17.22
C TYR A 2 3.55 10.37 -17.32
N GLU A 3 4.58 9.72 -16.80
CA GLU A 3 4.81 8.28 -16.81
C GLU A 3 3.80 7.53 -15.92
N GLN A 4 3.70 6.23 -16.17
CA GLN A 4 2.58 5.34 -15.84
C GLN A 4 2.30 5.25 -14.33
N MET A 5 1.16 5.81 -13.95
CA MET A 5 0.45 5.45 -12.71
C MET A 5 -0.04 4.00 -12.82
N TYR A 6 0.06 3.22 -11.73
CA TYR A 6 -0.69 1.96 -11.64
C TYR A 6 -2.19 2.26 -11.80
N LYS A 7 -2.76 1.85 -12.93
CA LYS A 7 -4.19 1.89 -13.16
C LYS A 7 -4.87 0.92 -12.21
N LEU A 8 -6.12 1.21 -11.85
CA LEU A 8 -6.92 0.34 -11.00
C LEU A 8 -6.94 -1.10 -11.54
N ASP A 9 -7.04 -1.27 -12.86
CA ASP A 9 -7.06 -2.59 -13.50
C ASP A 9 -5.75 -3.36 -13.28
N GLU A 10 -4.59 -2.70 -13.35
CA GLU A 10 -3.27 -3.31 -13.09
C GLU A 10 -3.12 -3.72 -11.62
N VAL A 11 -3.70 -2.94 -10.71
CA VAL A 11 -3.74 -3.26 -9.27
C VAL A 11 -4.62 -4.48 -9.01
N ILE A 12 -5.82 -4.52 -9.60
CA ILE A 12 -6.73 -5.67 -9.48
C ILE A 12 -6.09 -6.93 -10.06
N GLU A 13 -5.42 -6.80 -11.20
CA GLU A 13 -4.69 -7.91 -11.85
C GLU A 13 -3.55 -8.43 -10.97
N PHE A 14 -2.80 -7.54 -10.30
CA PHE A 14 -1.79 -7.95 -9.31
C PHE A 14 -2.39 -8.84 -8.22
N PHE A 15 -3.51 -8.44 -7.60
CA PHE A 15 -4.15 -9.23 -6.55
C PHE A 15 -4.70 -10.58 -7.06
N LYS A 16 -5.15 -10.64 -8.31
CA LYS A 16 -5.62 -11.88 -8.95
C LYS A 16 -4.48 -12.86 -9.25
N ASN A 17 -3.30 -12.35 -9.62
CA ASN A 17 -2.19 -13.17 -10.07
C ASN A 17 -1.28 -13.66 -8.95
N GLU A 18 -1.08 -12.86 -7.90
CA GLU A 18 -0.09 -13.17 -6.88
C GLU A 18 -0.61 -14.10 -5.76
N ASP A 19 -1.92 -14.36 -5.69
CA ASP A 19 -2.60 -15.12 -4.61
C ASP A 19 -2.10 -14.75 -3.19
N LEU A 20 -1.61 -13.51 -3.04
CA LEU A 20 -0.93 -13.01 -1.84
C LEU A 20 -1.93 -12.68 -0.74
N TYR A 21 -3.11 -12.21 -1.16
CA TYR A 21 -4.08 -11.57 -0.29
C TYR A 21 -5.48 -11.68 -0.88
N ASN A 22 -6.38 -12.36 -0.16
CA ASN A 22 -7.78 -12.54 -0.57
C ASN A 22 -8.61 -11.29 -0.24
N ILE A 23 -8.40 -10.21 -0.99
CA ILE A 23 -9.18 -8.97 -0.89
C ILE A 23 -10.18 -8.93 -2.04
N GLU A 24 -11.46 -8.73 -1.73
CA GLU A 24 -12.49 -8.59 -2.75
C GLU A 24 -12.26 -7.35 -3.64
N GLU A 25 -12.61 -7.45 -4.92
CA GLU A 25 -12.36 -6.40 -5.90
C GLU A 25 -13.00 -5.05 -5.50
N ASP A 26 -14.19 -5.05 -4.92
CA ASP A 26 -14.86 -3.82 -4.48
C ASP A 26 -14.13 -3.15 -3.31
N ARG A 27 -13.51 -3.95 -2.44
CA ARG A 27 -12.68 -3.45 -1.34
C ARG A 27 -11.35 -2.90 -1.86
N ILE A 28 -10.75 -3.53 -2.87
CA ILE A 28 -9.58 -3.00 -3.60
C ILE A 28 -9.92 -1.63 -4.21
N LYS A 29 -11.06 -1.51 -4.90
CA LYS A 29 -11.53 -0.24 -5.50
C LYS A 29 -11.70 0.86 -4.45
N GLU A 30 -12.31 0.52 -3.33
CA GLU A 30 -12.50 1.44 -2.23
C GLU A 30 -11.15 1.95 -1.68
N MET A 31 -10.21 1.05 -1.37
CA MET A 31 -8.88 1.42 -0.87
C MET A 31 -8.09 2.23 -1.90
N TYR A 32 -8.13 1.83 -3.17
CA TYR A 32 -7.52 2.56 -4.27
C TYR A 32 -8.05 3.99 -4.37
N GLY A 33 -9.35 4.18 -4.09
CA GLY A 33 -10.01 5.47 -3.97
C GLY A 33 -9.40 6.36 -2.88
N PHE A 34 -9.04 5.82 -1.71
CA PHE A 34 -8.37 6.61 -0.67
C PHE A 34 -6.94 6.99 -1.04
N ILE A 35 -6.26 6.14 -1.80
CA ILE A 35 -4.91 6.41 -2.31
C ILE A 35 -4.95 7.40 -3.50
N SER A 36 -6.13 7.73 -4.05
CA SER A 36 -6.29 8.47 -5.32
C SER A 36 -5.89 9.94 -5.35
N ASN A 37 -5.36 10.46 -4.24
CA ASN A 37 -4.67 11.74 -4.26
C ASN A 37 -3.35 11.63 -5.05
N PRO A 38 -3.22 12.27 -6.24
CA PRO A 38 -2.01 12.19 -7.07
C PRO A 38 -0.75 12.69 -6.35
N TYR A 39 -0.89 13.60 -5.38
CA TYR A 39 0.23 14.11 -4.59
C TYR A 39 0.82 13.06 -3.64
N LEU A 40 0.03 12.05 -3.27
CA LEU A 40 0.46 10.93 -2.42
C LEU A 40 0.94 9.73 -3.25
N ARG A 41 0.60 9.71 -4.55
CA ARG A 41 1.05 8.73 -5.52
C ARG A 41 2.38 9.20 -6.10
N VAL A 42 3.45 8.76 -5.45
CA VAL A 42 4.79 9.22 -5.79
C VAL A 42 5.17 8.76 -7.21
N ASN A 43 5.52 9.72 -8.06
CA ASN A 43 5.62 9.55 -9.51
C ASN A 43 7.09 9.44 -9.98
N ASP A 44 7.81 8.46 -9.45
CA ASP A 44 9.23 8.22 -9.74
C ASP A 44 9.44 6.71 -9.87
N THR A 45 10.20 6.26 -10.86
CA THR A 45 10.44 4.85 -11.21
C THR A 45 10.99 4.04 -10.03
N ASP A 46 11.90 4.63 -9.23
CA ASP A 46 12.43 4.01 -8.00
C ASP A 46 11.38 3.94 -6.88
N LYS A 47 10.25 4.65 -7.04
CA LYS A 47 9.20 4.80 -6.05
C LYS A 47 7.89 4.12 -6.45
N GLN A 48 7.86 3.40 -7.56
CA GLN A 48 6.76 2.48 -7.93
C GLN A 48 6.75 1.23 -7.05
N TRP A 49 7.90 0.92 -6.46
CA TRP A 49 8.11 -0.23 -5.59
C TRP A 49 8.15 0.22 -4.14
N VAL A 50 7.62 -0.61 -3.24
CA VAL A 50 8.05 -0.59 -1.86
C VAL A 50 9.38 -1.31 -1.88
N ALA A 51 10.46 -0.56 -1.69
CA ALA A 51 11.63 -1.16 -1.10
C ALA A 51 11.15 -1.53 0.32
N TYR A 52 10.63 -2.75 0.49
CA TYR A 52 10.47 -3.35 1.82
C TYR A 52 11.51 -4.44 1.80
N THR A 53 12.73 -4.04 2.15
CA THR A 53 13.93 -4.86 2.07
C THR A 53 14.57 -5.09 3.42
N SER A 54 13.95 -4.62 4.52
CA SER A 54 14.37 -4.66 5.94
C SER A 54 14.91 -3.35 6.53
N GLN A 55 14.72 -2.20 5.88
CA GLN A 55 15.25 -0.92 6.37
C GLN A 55 14.18 -0.10 7.11
N GLU A 56 14.47 0.39 8.32
CA GLU A 56 13.61 1.30 9.11
C GLU A 56 13.15 2.56 8.33
N SER A 57 13.98 3.03 7.40
CA SER A 57 13.68 4.18 6.53
C SER A 57 12.49 3.94 5.60
N GLU A 58 12.27 2.69 5.19
CA GLU A 58 11.19 2.27 4.31
C GLU A 58 9.86 2.23 5.07
N VAL A 59 9.87 1.67 6.28
CA VAL A 59 8.73 1.64 7.20
C VAL A 59 8.24 3.06 7.49
N THR A 60 9.18 3.98 7.77
CA THR A 60 8.86 5.40 7.99
C THR A 60 8.20 6.03 6.77
N THR A 61 8.65 5.69 5.57
CA THR A 61 8.07 6.20 4.31
C THR A 61 6.64 5.73 4.13
N VAL A 62 6.38 4.44 4.34
CA VAL A 62 5.02 3.88 4.25
C VAL A 62 4.12 4.45 5.34
N ALA A 63 4.61 4.56 6.58
CA ALA A 63 3.86 5.13 7.69
C ALA A 63 3.45 6.59 7.43
N ASN A 64 4.36 7.40 6.87
CA ASN A 64 4.05 8.77 6.46
C ASN A 64 3.02 8.82 5.33
N ALA A 65 3.11 7.92 4.35
CA ALA A 65 2.11 7.82 3.30
C ALA A 65 0.72 7.44 3.86
N MET A 66 0.67 6.49 4.81
CA MET A 66 -0.56 6.15 5.51
C MET A 66 -1.11 7.38 6.26
N LYS A 67 -0.30 8.07 7.08
CA LYS A 67 -0.72 9.28 7.81
C LYS A 67 -1.42 10.29 6.89
N GLU A 68 -0.83 10.56 5.74
CA GLU A 68 -1.43 11.47 4.76
C GLU A 68 -2.72 10.89 4.15
N ILE A 69 -2.74 9.61 3.73
CA ILE A 69 -3.96 8.97 3.18
C ILE A 69 -5.14 9.10 4.15
N PHE A 70 -4.94 8.78 5.44
CA PHE A 70 -6.01 8.90 6.42
C PHE A 70 -6.42 10.36 6.69
N ARG A 71 -5.46 11.29 6.72
CA ARG A 71 -5.74 12.72 6.85
C ARG A 71 -6.67 13.23 5.74
N TYR A 72 -6.49 12.79 4.50
CA TYR A 72 -7.31 13.25 3.37
C TYR A 72 -8.58 12.42 3.15
N SER A 73 -8.58 11.13 3.47
CA SER A 73 -9.72 10.22 3.23
C SER A 73 -10.85 10.34 4.25
N ARG A 74 -10.67 11.12 5.33
CA ARG A 74 -11.58 11.17 6.50
C ARG A 74 -11.79 9.81 7.17
N LEU A 75 -10.97 8.81 6.85
CA LEU A 75 -10.93 7.57 7.62
C LEU A 75 -10.50 7.91 9.06
N ALA A 76 -11.11 7.25 10.03
CA ALA A 76 -10.68 7.38 11.41
C ALA A 76 -9.26 6.84 11.52
N TRP A 77 -8.26 7.73 11.58
CA TRP A 77 -6.89 7.33 11.90
C TRP A 77 -6.88 6.75 13.31
N THR A 78 -6.55 5.47 13.44
CA THR A 78 -6.17 4.93 14.74
C THR A 78 -4.94 5.70 15.18
N LYS A 79 -5.05 6.51 16.25
CA LYS A 79 -3.93 7.33 16.78
C LYS A 79 -2.74 6.49 17.26
N GLU A 80 -2.87 5.17 17.25
CA GLU A 80 -1.84 4.20 17.57
C GLU A 80 -0.89 4.06 16.38
N GLU A 81 0.09 4.97 16.31
CA GLU A 81 1.19 4.92 15.34
C GLU A 81 1.90 3.55 15.34
N ASP A 82 2.04 2.94 16.53
CA ASP A 82 2.59 1.60 16.70
C ASP A 82 1.79 0.55 15.94
N LYS A 83 0.45 0.62 15.95
CA LYS A 83 -0.41 -0.31 15.19
C LYS A 83 -0.21 -0.19 13.68
N VAL A 84 0.06 1.02 13.18
CA VAL A 84 0.35 1.26 11.77
C VAL A 84 1.69 0.65 11.39
N ILE A 85 2.72 0.87 12.21
CA ILE A 85 4.06 0.30 12.00
C ILE A 85 4.00 -1.22 12.04
N ASP A 86 3.36 -1.81 13.05
CA ASP A 86 3.18 -3.26 13.16
C ASP A 86 2.46 -3.84 11.94
N THR A 87 1.43 -3.15 11.45
CA THR A 87 0.71 -3.56 10.24
C THR A 87 1.60 -3.53 9.01
N ILE A 88 2.41 -2.49 8.84
CA ILE A 88 3.38 -2.38 7.74
C ILE A 88 4.37 -3.54 7.80
N HIS A 89 4.86 -3.87 8.99
CA HIS A 89 5.78 -5.00 9.19
C HIS A 89 5.13 -6.32 8.80
N GLN A 90 3.91 -6.58 9.27
CA GLN A 90 3.16 -7.79 8.92
C GLN A 90 2.96 -7.95 7.41
N VAL A 91 2.56 -6.87 6.72
CA VAL A 91 2.36 -6.91 5.26
C VAL A 91 3.69 -7.18 4.54
N GLY A 92 4.77 -6.54 4.98
CA GLY A 92 6.06 -6.76 4.38
C GLY A 92 6.63 -8.15 4.63
N ASP A 93 6.41 -8.74 5.80
CA ASP A 93 6.78 -10.13 6.10
C ASP A 93 6.04 -11.12 5.19
N ILE A 94 4.77 -10.83 4.86
CA ILE A 94 3.98 -11.64 3.90
C ILE A 94 4.61 -11.58 2.50
N PHE A 95 5.06 -10.41 2.05
CA PHE A 95 5.74 -10.28 0.76
C PHE A 95 7.09 -11.02 0.74
N ILE A 96 7.81 -11.03 1.87
CA ILE A 96 9.06 -11.79 2.02
C ILE A 96 8.78 -13.31 1.98
N GLN A 97 7.81 -13.79 2.77
CA GLN A 97 7.47 -15.21 2.88
C GLN A 97 7.01 -15.80 1.54
N ASN A 98 6.24 -15.04 0.76
CA ASN A 98 5.76 -15.44 -0.55
C ASN A 98 6.79 -15.23 -1.68
N GLN A 99 8.02 -14.82 -1.34
CA GLN A 99 9.10 -14.57 -2.30
C GLN A 99 8.69 -13.59 -3.41
N THR A 100 7.81 -12.64 -3.09
CA THR A 100 7.31 -11.65 -4.02
C THR A 100 8.47 -10.78 -4.49
N THR A 101 8.88 -10.98 -5.75
CA THR A 101 10.03 -10.29 -6.35
C THR A 101 9.70 -8.84 -6.70
N MET A 102 8.45 -8.58 -7.08
CA MET A 102 7.93 -7.26 -7.39
C MET A 102 7.02 -6.79 -6.25
N LYS A 103 7.46 -5.79 -5.48
CA LYS A 103 6.68 -5.24 -4.36
C LYS A 103 6.01 -3.92 -4.75
N PRO A 104 4.93 -3.91 -5.53
CA PRO A 104 4.34 -2.66 -6.00
C PRO A 104 3.74 -1.86 -4.84
N ARG A 105 3.98 -0.56 -4.86
CA ARG A 105 3.62 0.34 -3.76
C ARG A 105 2.13 0.46 -3.52
N ILE A 106 1.34 0.55 -4.60
CA ILE A 106 -0.11 0.71 -4.48
C ILE A 106 -0.77 -0.55 -3.90
N PRO A 107 -0.51 -1.78 -4.41
CA PRO A 107 -1.02 -2.98 -3.77
C PRO A 107 -0.57 -3.14 -2.31
N PHE A 108 0.69 -2.83 -1.98
CA PHE A 108 1.14 -2.84 -0.59
C PHE A 108 0.30 -1.91 0.31
N TYR A 109 0.06 -0.67 -0.15
CA TYR A 109 -0.76 0.30 0.58
C TYR A 109 -2.20 -0.18 0.75
N ILE A 110 -2.77 -0.83 -0.27
CA ILE A 110 -4.12 -1.39 -0.18
C ILE A 110 -4.20 -2.44 0.92
N ILE A 111 -3.22 -3.35 1.02
CA ILE A 111 -3.22 -4.39 2.05
C ILE A 111 -3.06 -3.78 3.44
N VAL A 112 -2.18 -2.77 3.60
CA VAL A 112 -2.02 -2.06 4.88
C VAL A 112 -3.33 -1.36 5.28
N LEU A 113 -3.97 -0.64 4.34
CA LEU A 113 -5.23 0.04 4.60
C LEU A 113 -6.35 -0.93 4.94
N ASP A 114 -6.43 -2.05 4.22
CA ASP A 114 -7.43 -3.09 4.45
C ASP A 114 -7.36 -3.66 5.88
N LYS A 115 -6.14 -3.94 6.37
CA LYS A 115 -5.88 -4.39 7.75
C LYS A 115 -6.15 -3.33 8.81
N LEU A 116 -5.93 -2.05 8.51
CA LEU A 116 -6.14 -0.97 9.46
C LEU A 116 -7.60 -0.52 9.57
N LYS A 117 -8.44 -0.89 8.59
CA LYS A 117 -9.83 -0.45 8.48
C LYS A 117 -10.83 -1.30 9.28
N ASP A 118 -10.38 -2.32 10.02
CA ASP A 118 -11.23 -3.09 10.95
C ASP A 118 -11.92 -2.22 12.02
#